data_AF-A0AAJ0IYX6-F1
#
_entry.id   AF-A0AAJ0IYX6-F1
#
_cell.length_a   1.000
_cell.length_b   1.000
_cell.length_c   1.000
_cell.angle_alpha   90.00
_cell.angle_beta   90.00
_cell.angle_gamma   90.00
#
_symmetry.space_group_name_H-M   'P 1'
#
loop_
_entity.id
_entity.type
_entity.pdbx_description
1 polymer ?
#
loop_
_entity_poly.entity_id
_entity_poly.type
_entity_poly.pdbx_seq_one_letter_code
_entity_poly.pdbx_strand_id
1 'polypeptide(L)' 'MIESYRIESKSEADAYLSDLLAKEEYRSMLEVEHRANQFIPDEELRAYFINKAREILVT' A
#
# COMPACT_ATOMS: atom_id res chain seq x y z
N MET A 1 20.62 -14.13 3.45
CA MET A 1 19.50 -14.03 2.50
C MET A 1 18.82 -12.71 2.83
N ILE A 2 18.64 -11.80 1.87
CA ILE A 2 17.90 -10.57 2.13
C ILE A 2 16.43 -10.99 2.06
N GLU A 3 15.77 -11.10 3.21
CA GLU A 3 14.33 -11.27 3.25
C GLU A 3 13.72 -10.01 2.64
N SER A 4 13.10 -10.16 1.46
CA SER A 4 12.33 -9.08 0.86
C SER A 4 11.23 -8.71 1.85
N TYR A 5 11.20 -7.46 2.29
CA TYR A 5 10.16 -6.96 3.18
C TYR A 5 8.77 -7.28 2.59
N ARG A 6 7.89 -7.83 3.41
CA ARG A 6 6.51 -8.17 3.04
C ARG A 6 5.57 -7.60 4.09
N ILE A 7 4.47 -7.06 3.62
CA ILE A 7 3.37 -6.58 4.46
C ILE A 7 2.40 -7.75 4.60
N GLU A 8 2.23 -8.22 5.84
CA GLU A 8 1.45 -9.43 6.14
C GLU A 8 0.20 -9.12 6.97
N SER A 9 0.05 -7.87 7.43
CA SER A 9 -1.06 -7.43 8.27
C SER A 9 -1.72 -6.14 7.78
N LYS A 10 -3.02 -5.99 8.05
CA LYS A 10 -3.78 -4.75 7.77
C LYS A 10 -3.17 -3.52 8.46
N SER A 11 -2.70 -3.67 9.69
CA SER A 11 -2.06 -2.57 10.42
C SER A 11 -0.77 -2.09 9.78
N GLU A 12 0.04 -3.00 9.21
CA GLU A 12 1.25 -2.64 8.47
C GLU A 12 0.91 -2.00 7.13
N ALA A 13 -0.07 -2.56 6.43
CA ALA A 13 -0.61 -1.99 5.19
C ALA A 13 -1.09 -0.54 5.42
N ASP A 14 -1.79 -0.28 6.52
CA ASP A 14 -2.27 1.05 6.89
C ASP A 14 -1.14 2.03 7.22
N ALA A 15 -0.17 1.61 8.03
CA ALA A 15 0.98 2.43 8.39
C ALA A 15 1.81 2.78 7.14
N TYR A 16 2.06 1.79 6.28
CA TYR A 16 2.78 1.99 5.03
C TYR A 16 2.00 2.89 4.06
N LEU A 17 0.68 2.71 3.94
CA LEU A 17 -0.16 3.54 3.09
C LEU A 17 -0.15 5.01 3.54
N SER A 18 -0.24 5.24 4.85
CA SER A 18 -0.18 6.60 5.41
C SER A 18 1.17 7.27 5.15
N ASP A 19 2.29 6.55 5.28
CA ASP A 19 3.62 7.08 4.94
C ASP A 19 3.77 7.35 3.44
N LEU A 20 3.25 6.45 2.60
CA LEU A 20 3.30 6.57 1.15
C LEU A 20 2.53 7.82 0.68
N LEU A 21 1.31 7.99 1.15
CA LEU A 21 0.44 9.11 0.73
C LEU A 21 0.81 10.45 1.38
N ALA A 22 1.58 10.45 2.47
CA ALA A 22 2.13 11.68 3.05
C ALA A 22 3.17 12.36 2.14
N LYS A 23 3.75 11.61 1.20
CA LYS A 23 4.72 12.12 0.23
C LYS A 23 3.98 12.50 -1.04
N GLU A 24 3.91 13.79 -1.36
CA GLU A 24 3.19 14.30 -2.54
C GLU A 24 3.63 13.61 -3.85
N GLU A 25 4.92 13.28 -3.98
CA GLU A 25 5.47 12.56 -5.14
C GLU A 25 4.89 11.15 -5.33
N TYR A 26 4.43 10.51 -4.25
CA TYR A 26 3.87 9.15 -4.26
C TYR A 26 2.36 9.12 -4.06
N ARG A 27 1.71 10.29 -3.97
CA ARG A 27 0.27 10.43 -3.76
C ARG A 27 -0.52 10.18 -5.06
N SER A 28 -0.39 8.97 -5.60
CA SER A 28 -1.06 8.53 -6.83
C SER A 28 -1.47 7.06 -6.74
N MET A 29 -2.60 6.73 -7.36
CA MET A 29 -3.08 5.34 -7.44
C MET A 29 -2.09 4.41 -8.15
N LEU A 30 -1.35 4.90 -9.15
CA LEU A 30 -0.37 4.09 -9.87
C LEU A 30 0.77 3.61 -8.97
N GLU A 31 1.25 4.49 -8.08
CA GLU A 31 2.31 4.14 -7.11
C GLU A 31 1.76 3.20 -6.05
N VAL A 32 0.55 3.45 -5.54
CA VAL A 32 -0.15 2.54 -4.61
C VAL A 32 -0.24 1.13 -5.19
N GLU A 33 -0.71 0.99 -6.44
CA GLU A 33 -0.83 -0.31 -7.12
C GLU A 33 0.54 -0.98 -7.31
N HIS A 34 1.57 -0.21 -7.67
CA HIS A 34 2.94 -0.71 -7.81
C HIS A 34 3.48 -1.28 -6.49
N ARG A 35 3.37 -0.51 -5.40
CA ARG A 35 3.83 -0.93 -4.06
C ARG A 35 3.03 -2.11 -3.52
N ALA A 36 1.72 -2.14 -3.77
CA ALA A 36 0.86 -3.22 -3.33
C ALA A 36 1.25 -4.55 -3.99
N ASN A 37 1.56 -4.56 -5.28
CA ASN A 37 2.05 -5.75 -5.98
C ASN A 37 3.46 -6.18 -5.53
N GLN A 38 4.31 -5.23 -5.11
CA GLN A 38 5.68 -5.52 -4.69
C GLN A 38 5.76 -6.08 -3.26
N PHE A 39 4.98 -5.52 -2.34
CA PHE A 39 5.13 -5.78 -0.91
C PHE A 39 4.01 -6.60 -0.29
N ILE A 40 2.85 -6.72 -0.95
CA ILE A 40 1.68 -7.42 -0.41
C ILE A 40 1.42 -8.69 -1.23
N PRO A 41 1.94 -9.85 -0.81
CA PRO A 41 1.72 -11.11 -1.52
C PRO A 41 0.26 -11.57 -1.43
N ASP A 42 -0.38 -11.35 -0.28
CA ASP A 42 -1.76 -11.73 -0.02
C ASP A 42 -2.75 -10.89 -0.85
N GLU A 43 -3.66 -11.56 -1.55
CA GLU A 43 -4.57 -10.88 -2.48
C GLU A 43 -5.65 -10.07 -1.77
N GLU A 44 -6.20 -10.58 -0.66
CA GLU A 44 -7.23 -9.88 0.11
C GLU A 44 -6.68 -8.61 0.76
N LEU A 45 -5.46 -8.70 1.30
CA LEU A 45 -4.73 -7.58 1.88
C LEU A 45 -4.31 -6.57 0.81
N ARG A 46 -3.92 -7.04 -0.37
CA ARG A 46 -3.59 -6.17 -1.52
C ARG A 46 -4.82 -5.40 -1.99
N ALA A 47 -5.96 -6.06 -2.11
CA ALA A 47 -7.22 -5.42 -2.43
C ALA A 47 -7.65 -4.42 -1.35
N TYR A 48 -7.49 -4.77 -0.07
CA TYR A 48 -7.74 -3.87 1.06
C TYR A 48 -6.90 -2.59 0.96
N PHE A 49 -5.59 -2.73 0.74
CA PHE A 49 -4.65 -1.61 0.61
C PHE A 49 -5.03 -0.67 -0.53
N ILE A 50 -5.33 -1.21 -1.71
CA ILE A 50 -5.70 -0.43 -2.90
C ILE A 50 -7.04 0.29 -2.70
N ASN A 51 -8.04 -0.39 -2.15
CA ASN A 51 -9.35 0.21 -1.90
C ASN A 51 -9.26 1.38 -0.90
N LYS A 52 -8.52 1.19 0.20
CA LYS A 52 -8.33 2.24 1.20
C LYS A 52 -7.60 3.46 0.63
N ALA A 53 -6.60 3.23 -0.22
CA ALA A 53 -5.92 4.32 -0.92
C ALA A 53 -6.86 5.12 -1.83
N ARG A 54 -7.77 4.45 -2.54
CA ARG A 54 -8.79 5.11 -3.36
C ARG A 54 -9.69 6.01 -2.52
N GLU A 55 -10.16 5.53 -1.36
CA GLU A 55 -10.99 6.33 -0.45
C GLU A 55 -10.28 7.61 0.02
N ILE A 56 -8.98 7.51 0.34
CA ILE A 56 -8.18 8.64 0.80
C ILE A 56 -7.90 9.64 -0.34
N LEU A 57 -7.64 9.15 -1.56
CA LEU A 57 -7.29 10.00 -2.70
C LEU A 57 -8.49 10.68 -3.37
N VAL A 58 -9.69 10.12 -3.19
CA VAL A 58 -10.95 10.72 -3.67
C VAL A 58 -11.44 11.83 -2.72
N THR A 59 -10.90 11.91 -1.51
CA THR A 59 -11.17 12.96 -0.52
C THR A 59 -10.19 14.13 -0.63
#